data_AF-A0A964ESY3-F1
#
_entry.id   AF-A0A964ESY3-F1
#
_cell.length_a   1.000
_cell.length_b   1.000
_cell.length_c   1.000
_cell.angle_alpha   90.00
_cell.angle_beta   90.00
_cell.angle_gamma   90.00
#
_symmetry.space_group_name_H-M   'P 1'
#
loop_
_entity.id
_entity.type
_entity.pdbx_description
1 polymer ?
#
loop_
_entity_poly.entity_id
_entity_poly.type
_entity_poly.pdbx_seq_one_letter_code
_entity_poly.pdbx_strand_id
1 'polypeptide(L)'
;MRGLSRRSVRAVLALGFALGAGACDGSEVTVEADAASDLGGDVTAPDATTPDAETPGPALPMSRLVVLDQLSFAPEEAPGVAAGFDLDHQASDGTEPEACGEADYLSPQGTPGVDNKVAGLLPLFAVAGIGAAEGLLQSTIEEGGILLMMQVDGIDDLEDDDAVTVTIRSGQGKPLLATDGLLLPGQTFHLRPDSPESVAQTGRIEHGVLTAGPVDSTLRVRVLGLDYELPVYGVYIRGRLTEDGGLADGVLGAGIAVEDLLTIGHTAAQDDAGVLKSMELLFSDAADLWPGADGECHYVSAALAFSAVSAYLFDDESP
;
A
#
# COMPACT_ATOMS: atom_id res chain seq x y z
N MET A 1 -24.12 -19.26 34.48
CA MET A 1 -25.07 -18.21 34.91
C MET A 1 -24.30 -16.96 35.35
N ARG A 2 -24.21 -15.96 34.47
CA ARG A 2 -24.27 -14.50 34.74
C ARG A 2 -24.07 -13.83 33.39
N GLY A 3 -25.18 -13.37 32.81
CA GLY A 3 -25.23 -12.81 31.47
C GLY A 3 -24.65 -11.41 31.42
N LEU A 4 -23.77 -11.15 30.46
CA LEU A 4 -23.52 -9.80 30.01
C LEU A 4 -24.65 -9.36 29.07
N SER A 5 -25.20 -8.20 29.43
CA SER A 5 -26.35 -7.55 28.82
C SER A 5 -26.01 -7.06 27.40
N ARG A 6 -26.92 -7.33 26.45
CA ARG A 6 -26.92 -6.87 25.05
C ARG A 6 -26.91 -5.34 24.85
N ARG A 7 -26.66 -4.54 25.90
CA ARG A 7 -26.60 -3.07 25.84
C ARG A 7 -25.20 -2.49 25.67
N SER A 8 -24.14 -3.27 25.87
CA SER A 8 -22.76 -2.76 25.77
C SER A 8 -22.21 -2.69 24.34
N VAL A 9 -22.84 -3.38 23.38
CA VAL A 9 -22.39 -3.42 21.97
C VAL A 9 -22.73 -2.14 21.20
N ARG A 10 -23.62 -1.29 21.71
CA ARG A 10 -23.98 0.00 21.07
C ARG A 10 -23.12 1.19 21.51
N ALA A 11 -22.19 1.03 22.44
CA ALA A 11 -21.46 2.15 23.04
C ALA A 11 -20.13 2.51 22.35
N VAL A 12 -19.62 1.65 21.45
CA VAL A 12 -18.34 1.93 20.75
C VAL A 12 -18.55 2.71 19.44
N LEU A 13 -19.79 2.82 18.95
CA LEU A 13 -20.15 3.48 17.69
C LEU A 13 -20.48 4.99 17.81
N ALA A 14 -20.08 5.65 18.91
CA ALA A 14 -20.49 7.02 19.21
C ALA A 14 -19.35 7.95 19.69
N LEU A 15 -18.13 7.78 19.18
CA LEU A 15 -17.07 8.78 19.32
C LEU A 15 -16.59 9.27 17.95
N GLY A 16 -17.41 10.11 17.34
CA GLY A 16 -17.03 10.96 16.21
C GLY A 16 -17.85 12.25 16.31
N PHE A 17 -17.20 13.39 16.14
CA PHE A 17 -17.71 14.78 16.24
C PHE A 17 -17.70 15.45 17.63
N ALA A 18 -16.62 16.20 17.90
CA ALA A 18 -16.71 17.64 18.22
C ALA A 18 -15.29 18.25 18.36
N LEU A 19 -14.80 18.89 17.30
CA LEU A 19 -13.75 19.92 17.39
C LEU A 19 -14.27 21.17 16.68
N GLY A 20 -14.42 22.25 17.44
CA GLY A 20 -14.90 23.53 16.97
C GLY A 20 -14.10 24.67 17.58
N ALA A 21 -13.32 25.31 16.71
CA ALA A 21 -12.91 26.71 16.67
C ALA A 21 -12.30 27.37 17.92
N GLY A 22 -10.97 27.51 17.90
CA GLY A 22 -10.25 28.57 18.61
C GLY A 22 -9.57 29.49 17.58
N ALA A 23 -10.07 30.70 17.44
CA ALA A 23 -9.48 31.77 16.64
C ALA A 23 -8.33 32.43 17.40
N CYS A 24 -7.19 32.65 16.74
CA CYS A 24 -6.16 33.61 17.18
C CYS A 24 -5.68 34.43 15.98
N ASP A 25 -6.21 35.66 16.00
CA ASP A 25 -5.68 36.95 15.59
C ASP A 25 -4.15 37.11 15.57
N GLY A 26 -3.67 38.02 14.71
CA GLY A 26 -2.52 38.87 15.06
C GLY A 26 -1.33 38.91 14.12
N SER A 27 -1.35 39.92 13.24
CA SER A 27 -0.23 40.83 12.97
C SER A 27 0.76 40.53 11.84
N GLU A 28 0.57 41.30 10.77
CA GLU A 28 1.57 41.71 9.79
C GLU A 28 2.79 42.38 10.45
N VAL A 29 3.99 42.04 9.98
CA VAL A 29 5.18 42.90 10.11
C VAL A 29 5.85 42.97 8.74
N THR A 30 5.67 44.10 8.08
CA THR A 30 6.51 44.55 6.98
C THR A 30 7.82 45.10 7.54
N VAL A 31 8.95 44.72 6.95
CA VAL A 31 10.21 45.44 7.12
C VAL A 31 10.70 45.81 5.73
N GLU A 32 10.56 47.09 5.41
CA GLU A 32 11.18 47.74 4.26
C GLU A 32 12.70 47.78 4.40
N ALA A 33 13.32 47.82 3.23
CA ALA A 33 14.75 47.87 2.98
C ALA A 33 15.45 49.07 3.61
N ASP A 34 16.73 48.90 3.92
CA ASP A 34 17.67 50.01 3.88
C ASP A 34 18.92 49.60 3.09
N ALA A 35 19.15 50.37 2.04
CA ALA A 35 20.32 50.35 1.20
C ALA A 35 21.36 51.32 1.78
N ALA A 36 22.64 50.93 1.85
CA ALA A 36 23.73 51.90 1.83
C ALA A 36 25.09 51.28 1.48
N SER A 37 25.72 51.93 0.49
CA SER A 37 27.14 52.24 0.36
C SER A 37 28.15 51.11 0.11
N ASP A 38 28.46 50.94 -1.17
CA ASP A 38 29.67 51.52 -1.79
C ASP A 38 30.93 51.59 -0.93
N LEU A 39 31.82 50.61 -1.12
CA LEU A 39 33.26 50.78 -0.97
C LEU A 39 33.97 49.99 -2.07
N GLY A 40 34.36 50.71 -3.14
CA GLY A 40 35.27 50.23 -4.15
C GLY A 40 36.63 49.85 -3.55
N GLY A 41 36.98 48.57 -3.71
CA GLY A 41 38.31 48.03 -3.46
C GLY A 41 38.79 47.32 -4.72
N ASP A 42 39.74 47.93 -5.42
CA ASP A 42 40.49 47.34 -6.54
C ASP A 42 41.37 46.22 -5.98
N VAL A 43 40.91 44.97 -6.14
CA VAL A 43 41.68 43.76 -5.83
C VAL A 43 42.00 43.09 -7.16
N THR A 44 43.26 43.19 -7.55
CA THR A 44 43.82 42.45 -8.69
C THR A 44 43.70 40.96 -8.40
N ALA A 45 42.79 40.29 -9.12
CA ALA A 45 42.58 38.85 -9.01
C ALA A 45 43.84 38.10 -9.49
N PRO A 46 44.36 37.12 -8.72
CA PRO A 46 45.31 36.16 -9.26
C PRO A 46 44.59 35.26 -10.28
N ASP A 47 45.30 34.98 -11.36
CA ASP A 47 44.91 34.13 -12.49
C ASP A 47 44.32 32.80 -11.99
N ALA A 48 42.99 32.70 -11.99
CA ALA A 48 42.28 31.49 -11.62
C ALA A 48 42.43 30.52 -12.79
N THR A 49 43.44 29.66 -12.71
CA THR A 49 43.51 28.45 -13.52
C THR A 49 42.26 27.65 -13.22
N THR A 50 41.34 27.60 -14.18
CA THR A 50 40.12 26.79 -14.10
C THR A 50 40.56 25.36 -13.78
N PRO A 51 40.14 24.76 -12.65
CA PRO A 51 40.33 23.33 -12.46
C PRO A 51 39.58 22.66 -13.61
N ASP A 52 40.27 21.78 -14.34
CA ASP A 52 39.64 20.92 -15.33
C ASP A 52 38.39 20.30 -14.70
N ALA A 53 37.25 20.48 -15.35
CA ALA A 53 35.99 19.88 -14.92
C ALA A 53 36.18 18.37 -14.96
N GLU A 54 36.48 17.79 -13.80
CA GLU A 54 36.46 16.36 -13.59
C GLU A 54 35.09 15.89 -14.06
N THR A 55 35.08 15.10 -15.14
CA THR A 55 33.86 14.50 -15.63
C THR A 55 33.31 13.67 -14.47
N PRO A 56 32.09 13.96 -13.97
CA PRO A 56 31.54 13.18 -12.87
C PRO A 56 31.57 11.71 -13.29
N GLY A 57 32.14 10.86 -12.45
CA GLY A 57 32.03 9.41 -12.64
C GLY A 57 30.56 9.01 -12.72
N PRO A 58 30.24 7.83 -13.30
CA PRO A 58 28.86 7.36 -13.33
C PRO A 58 28.29 7.40 -11.92
N ALA A 59 27.12 8.02 -11.76
CA ALA A 59 26.40 8.02 -10.50
C ALA A 59 26.18 6.56 -10.08
N LEU A 60 26.41 6.26 -8.80
CA LEU A 60 26.08 4.93 -8.29
C LEU A 60 24.55 4.78 -8.31
N PRO A 61 24.04 3.58 -8.67
CA PRO A 61 22.60 3.33 -8.67
C PRO A 61 22.04 3.62 -7.28
N MET A 62 20.90 4.29 -7.27
CA MET A 62 20.21 4.70 -6.06
C MET A 62 19.35 3.55 -5.51
N SER A 63 19.11 3.59 -4.20
CA SER A 63 18.13 2.74 -3.52
C SER A 63 17.12 3.62 -2.79
N ARG A 64 15.85 3.22 -2.82
CA ARG A 64 14.76 3.87 -2.09
C ARG A 64 14.02 2.85 -1.26
N LEU A 65 13.82 3.16 0.01
CA LEU A 65 12.90 2.42 0.86
C LEU A 65 11.66 3.27 1.11
N VAL A 66 10.49 2.67 0.95
CA VAL A 66 9.22 3.26 1.34
C VAL A 66 8.49 2.35 2.31
N VAL A 67 7.66 2.96 3.16
CA VAL A 67 6.73 2.25 4.06
C VAL A 67 5.32 2.69 3.72
N LEU A 68 4.41 1.73 3.58
CA LEU A 68 3.00 2.04 3.30
C LEU A 68 2.39 2.77 4.49
N ASP A 69 1.70 3.88 4.23
CA ASP A 69 1.05 4.71 5.25
C ASP A 69 -0.48 4.72 5.13
N GLN A 70 -1.01 4.42 3.95
CA GLN A 70 -2.43 4.19 3.71
C GLN A 70 -2.63 2.91 2.90
N LEU A 71 -3.71 2.19 3.21
CA LEU A 71 -4.13 1.00 2.48
C LEU A 71 -5.65 0.86 2.54
N SER A 72 -6.30 0.73 1.39
CA SER A 72 -7.74 0.49 1.30
C SER A 72 -8.04 -0.43 0.12
N PHE A 73 -9.20 -1.10 0.14
CA PHE A 73 -9.64 -1.83 -1.05
C PHE A 73 -9.94 -0.85 -2.19
N ALA A 74 -9.51 -1.21 -3.41
CA ALA A 74 -9.84 -0.45 -4.61
C ALA A 74 -11.27 -0.80 -5.03
N PRO A 75 -12.21 0.16 -5.01
CA PRO A 75 -13.59 -0.10 -5.37
C PRO A 75 -13.80 -0.16 -6.87
N GLU A 76 -14.99 -0.61 -7.26
CA GLU A 76 -15.50 -0.43 -8.61
C GLU A 76 -15.84 1.06 -8.82
N GLU A 77 -15.14 1.71 -9.76
CA GLU A 77 -15.27 3.14 -10.01
C GLU A 77 -16.51 3.46 -10.86
N ALA A 78 -16.83 2.56 -11.79
CA ALA A 78 -18.02 2.57 -12.64
C ALA A 78 -18.39 1.13 -13.01
N PRO A 79 -19.62 0.85 -13.47
CA PRO A 79 -20.01 -0.51 -13.86
C PRO A 79 -19.00 -1.17 -14.83
N GLY A 80 -18.35 -2.23 -14.38
CA GLY A 80 -17.31 -2.97 -15.12
C GLY A 80 -15.95 -2.27 -15.18
N VAL A 81 -15.68 -1.29 -14.32
CA VAL A 81 -14.40 -0.55 -14.26
C VAL A 81 -13.84 -0.56 -12.84
N ALA A 82 -12.66 -1.12 -12.66
CA ALA A 82 -11.96 -1.17 -11.38
C ALA A 82 -10.44 -1.02 -11.57
N ALA A 83 -9.76 -0.49 -10.55
CA ALA A 83 -8.30 -0.54 -10.51
C ALA A 83 -7.83 -1.95 -10.10
N GLY A 84 -6.70 -2.39 -10.67
CA GLY A 84 -6.12 -3.70 -10.40
C GLY A 84 -5.12 -4.10 -11.49
N PHE A 85 -4.91 -5.40 -11.63
CA PHE A 85 -3.98 -6.02 -12.59
C PHE A 85 -4.63 -7.23 -13.23
N ASP A 86 -4.06 -7.62 -14.37
CA ASP A 86 -4.29 -8.91 -15.01
C ASP A 86 -3.37 -9.96 -14.37
N LEU A 87 -3.93 -10.74 -13.45
CA LEU A 87 -3.25 -11.70 -12.57
C LEU A 87 -3.24 -13.12 -13.16
N ASP A 88 -4.19 -13.44 -14.04
CA ASP A 88 -4.27 -14.73 -14.73
C ASP A 88 -3.79 -14.68 -16.20
N HIS A 89 -3.45 -13.48 -16.69
CA HIS A 89 -3.02 -13.19 -18.06
C HIS A 89 -4.10 -13.45 -19.12
N GLN A 90 -5.36 -13.30 -18.72
CA GLN A 90 -6.53 -13.51 -19.54
C GLN A 90 -7.47 -12.30 -19.44
N ALA A 91 -8.14 -12.00 -20.55
CA ALA A 91 -9.27 -11.09 -20.55
C ALA A 91 -10.53 -11.93 -20.85
N SER A 92 -11.36 -12.10 -19.84
CA SER A 92 -12.55 -12.93 -19.80
C SER A 92 -13.83 -12.09 -19.89
N ASP A 93 -14.82 -12.60 -20.63
CA ASP A 93 -16.18 -12.06 -20.63
C ASP A 93 -17.13 -12.85 -19.72
N GLY A 94 -16.58 -13.82 -18.95
CA GLY A 94 -17.30 -14.68 -18.02
C GLY A 94 -17.88 -15.93 -18.68
N THR A 95 -17.42 -16.29 -19.88
CA THR A 95 -17.88 -17.52 -20.55
C THR A 95 -16.82 -18.62 -20.56
N GLU A 96 -15.58 -18.28 -20.23
CA GLU A 96 -14.42 -19.16 -20.21
C GLU A 96 -14.30 -19.93 -18.88
N PRO A 97 -14.27 -21.27 -18.91
CA PRO A 97 -14.00 -22.07 -17.71
C PRO A 97 -12.64 -21.79 -17.07
N GLU A 98 -11.65 -21.39 -17.87
CA GLU A 98 -10.30 -21.06 -17.40
C GLU A 98 -10.27 -19.80 -16.51
N ALA A 99 -11.24 -18.90 -16.69
CA ALA A 99 -11.45 -17.70 -15.89
C ALA A 99 -12.61 -17.88 -14.90
N CYS A 100 -12.88 -19.12 -14.48
CA CYS A 100 -13.89 -19.44 -13.46
C CYS A 100 -15.34 -19.04 -13.82
N GLY A 101 -15.62 -18.76 -15.11
CA GLY A 101 -16.92 -18.20 -15.53
C GLY A 101 -17.15 -16.77 -15.06
N GLU A 102 -16.08 -16.07 -14.71
CA GLU A 102 -16.10 -14.74 -14.14
C GLU A 102 -15.62 -13.71 -15.17
N ALA A 103 -16.32 -12.58 -15.27
CA ALA A 103 -16.00 -11.51 -16.23
C ALA A 103 -15.04 -10.50 -15.61
N ASP A 104 -14.02 -10.07 -16.36
CA ASP A 104 -13.00 -9.17 -15.83
C ASP A 104 -13.43 -7.71 -15.92
N TYR A 105 -12.78 -6.89 -15.10
CA TYR A 105 -12.96 -5.45 -15.16
C TYR A 105 -12.12 -4.84 -16.29
N LEU A 106 -12.54 -3.65 -16.71
CA LEU A 106 -11.66 -2.72 -17.42
C LEU A 106 -10.88 -1.89 -16.38
N SER A 107 -9.63 -1.59 -16.67
CA SER A 107 -8.90 -0.56 -15.94
C SER A 107 -9.55 0.81 -16.15
N PRO A 108 -9.28 1.80 -15.27
CA PRO A 108 -9.76 3.18 -15.49
C PRO A 108 -9.24 3.81 -16.80
N GLN A 109 -8.17 3.26 -17.37
CA GLN A 109 -7.60 3.65 -18.68
C GLN A 109 -8.17 2.83 -19.85
N GLY A 110 -9.09 1.88 -19.59
CA GLY A 110 -9.74 1.05 -20.59
C GLY A 110 -8.96 -0.20 -21.00
N THR A 111 -7.96 -0.62 -20.23
CA THR A 111 -7.24 -1.88 -20.47
C THR A 111 -8.08 -3.05 -19.97
N PRO A 112 -8.36 -4.08 -20.78
CA PRO A 112 -9.13 -5.24 -20.34
C PRO A 112 -8.31 -6.21 -19.46
N GLY A 113 -9.00 -7.12 -18.78
CA GLY A 113 -8.39 -8.21 -17.99
C GLY A 113 -8.04 -7.80 -16.56
N VAL A 114 -8.74 -6.85 -15.95
CA VAL A 114 -8.45 -6.47 -14.55
C VAL A 114 -9.16 -7.41 -13.58
N ASP A 115 -8.37 -8.13 -12.80
CA ASP A 115 -8.80 -8.99 -11.71
C ASP A 115 -8.90 -8.19 -10.41
N ASN A 116 -10.14 -7.93 -9.97
CA ASN A 116 -10.43 -7.32 -8.67
C ASN A 116 -11.86 -7.65 -8.22
N LYS A 117 -12.18 -8.93 -8.01
CA LYS A 117 -13.54 -9.34 -7.58
C LYS A 117 -13.95 -8.74 -6.26
N VAL A 118 -13.01 -8.50 -5.36
CA VAL A 118 -13.31 -7.80 -4.11
C VAL A 118 -13.99 -6.45 -4.35
N ALA A 119 -13.68 -5.73 -5.44
CA ALA A 119 -14.33 -4.46 -5.78
C ALA A 119 -15.87 -4.56 -5.81
N GLY A 120 -16.40 -5.60 -6.45
CA GLY A 120 -17.84 -5.86 -6.54
C GLY A 120 -18.46 -6.31 -5.21
N LEU A 121 -17.66 -6.83 -4.28
CA LEU A 121 -18.11 -7.28 -2.96
C LEU A 121 -18.13 -6.18 -1.90
N LEU A 122 -17.40 -5.07 -2.09
CA LEU A 122 -17.31 -4.00 -1.09
C LEU A 122 -18.69 -3.48 -0.61
N PRO A 123 -19.70 -3.27 -1.49
CA PRO A 123 -21.03 -2.89 -1.03
C PRO A 123 -21.68 -3.93 -0.11
N LEU A 124 -21.39 -5.22 -0.33
CA LEU A 124 -21.91 -6.33 0.46
C LEU A 124 -21.22 -6.45 1.81
N PHE A 125 -19.95 -6.06 1.93
CA PHE A 125 -19.23 -6.08 3.21
C PHE A 125 -19.94 -5.25 4.28
N ALA A 126 -20.46 -4.07 3.91
CA ALA A 126 -21.25 -3.25 4.83
C ALA A 126 -22.53 -3.94 5.30
N VAL A 127 -23.24 -4.61 4.38
CA VAL A 127 -24.49 -5.34 4.68
C VAL A 127 -24.23 -6.58 5.53
N ALA A 128 -23.10 -7.26 5.28
CA ALA A 128 -22.66 -8.45 6.01
C ALA A 128 -22.11 -8.14 7.41
N GLY A 129 -22.01 -6.85 7.79
CA GLY A 129 -21.42 -6.43 9.08
C GLY A 129 -19.89 -6.48 9.10
N ILE A 130 -19.26 -6.61 7.93
CA ILE A 130 -17.80 -6.67 7.70
C ILE A 130 -17.24 -5.27 7.36
N GLY A 131 -18.09 -4.28 7.10
CA GLY A 131 -17.69 -2.91 6.69
C GLY A 131 -16.78 -2.14 7.67
N ALA A 132 -16.45 -2.70 8.83
CA ALA A 132 -15.39 -2.18 9.70
C ALA A 132 -13.96 -2.58 9.24
N ALA A 133 -13.81 -3.44 8.23
CA ALA A 133 -12.53 -3.97 7.78
C ALA A 133 -11.53 -2.89 7.35
N GLU A 134 -11.96 -1.87 6.61
CA GLU A 134 -11.08 -0.77 6.18
C GLU A 134 -10.56 0.04 7.39
N GLY A 135 -11.43 0.35 8.36
CA GLY A 135 -11.02 1.01 9.59
C GLY A 135 -10.06 0.17 10.43
N LEU A 136 -10.23 -1.16 10.42
CA LEU A 136 -9.31 -2.09 11.09
C LEU A 136 -7.95 -2.12 10.41
N LEU A 137 -7.89 -2.14 9.07
CA LEU A 137 -6.64 -2.08 8.31
C LEU A 137 -5.87 -0.79 8.62
N GLN A 138 -6.53 0.36 8.59
CA GLN A 138 -5.87 1.63 8.90
C GLN A 138 -5.41 1.70 10.36
N SER A 139 -6.24 1.31 11.33
CA SER A 139 -5.84 1.27 12.74
C SER A 139 -4.64 0.35 12.98
N THR A 140 -4.53 -0.72 12.18
CA THR A 140 -3.41 -1.65 12.25
C THR A 140 -2.12 -1.01 11.76
N ILE A 141 -2.14 -0.20 10.69
CA ILE A 141 -0.97 0.56 10.21
C ILE A 141 -0.52 1.56 11.29
N GLU A 142 -1.46 2.34 11.83
CA GLU A 142 -1.20 3.36 12.86
C GLU A 142 -0.59 2.77 14.14
N GLU A 143 -1.01 1.56 14.52
CA GLU A 143 -0.48 0.84 15.68
C GLU A 143 0.84 0.08 15.39
N GLY A 144 1.34 0.13 14.15
CA GLY A 144 2.52 -0.62 13.71
C GLY A 144 2.28 -2.13 13.56
N GLY A 145 1.03 -2.55 13.47
CA GLY A 145 0.64 -3.93 13.17
C GLY A 145 0.82 -4.31 11.69
N ILE A 146 0.78 -3.34 10.78
CA ILE A 146 1.18 -3.48 9.36
C ILE A 146 2.28 -2.44 9.10
N LEU A 147 3.54 -2.89 9.03
CA LEU A 147 4.66 -2.09 8.53
C LEU A 147 5.19 -2.76 7.27
N LEU A 148 4.43 -2.67 6.18
CA LEU A 148 4.86 -3.18 4.88
C LEU A 148 5.85 -2.20 4.27
N MET A 149 7.05 -2.67 3.99
CA MET A 149 8.12 -1.89 3.39
C MET A 149 8.45 -2.43 2.02
N MET A 150 8.74 -1.51 1.11
CA MET A 150 9.14 -1.80 -0.26
C MET A 150 10.46 -1.09 -0.52
N GLN A 151 11.48 -1.88 -0.84
CA GLN A 151 12.79 -1.39 -1.24
C GLN A 151 12.89 -1.49 -2.76
N VAL A 152 13.31 -0.40 -3.40
CA VAL A 152 13.56 -0.30 -4.83
C VAL A 152 15.04 -0.03 -5.01
N ASP A 153 15.77 -1.03 -5.51
CA ASP A 153 17.22 -0.99 -5.71
C ASP A 153 17.55 -0.90 -7.20
N GLY A 154 18.73 -0.36 -7.50
CA GLY A 154 19.25 -0.31 -8.86
C GLY A 154 18.70 0.86 -9.68
N ILE A 155 18.20 1.93 -9.03
CA ILE A 155 17.59 3.06 -9.74
C ILE A 155 18.68 3.93 -10.37
N ASP A 156 18.74 3.93 -11.70
CA ASP A 156 19.61 4.78 -12.51
C ASP A 156 18.91 6.09 -12.91
N ASP A 157 17.59 6.04 -13.19
CA ASP A 157 16.75 7.20 -13.50
C ASP A 157 15.39 7.11 -12.78
N LEU A 158 14.89 8.23 -12.27
CA LEU A 158 13.60 8.28 -11.56
C LEU A 158 12.40 8.49 -12.49
N GLU A 159 12.65 8.88 -13.74
CA GLU A 159 11.62 9.05 -14.76
C GLU A 159 11.48 7.78 -15.59
N ASP A 160 12.57 7.23 -16.13
CA ASP A 160 12.55 6.07 -17.02
C ASP A 160 13.73 5.12 -16.76
N ASP A 161 13.46 3.98 -16.14
CA ASP A 161 14.43 2.95 -15.78
C ASP A 161 13.92 1.57 -16.22
N ASP A 162 14.68 0.88 -17.07
CA ASP A 162 14.25 -0.37 -17.68
C ASP A 162 14.34 -1.57 -16.74
N ALA A 163 15.10 -1.47 -15.65
CA ALA A 163 15.33 -2.58 -14.74
C ALA A 163 15.65 -2.13 -13.30
N VAL A 164 14.66 -2.23 -12.42
CA VAL A 164 14.84 -2.08 -10.97
C VAL A 164 14.49 -3.37 -10.23
N THR A 165 15.09 -3.57 -9.05
CA THR A 165 14.72 -4.67 -8.16
C THR A 165 13.78 -4.15 -7.09
N VAL A 166 12.60 -4.75 -6.97
CA VAL A 166 11.64 -4.43 -5.92
C VAL A 166 11.57 -5.56 -4.91
N THR A 167 11.84 -5.24 -3.65
CA THR A 167 11.85 -6.18 -2.53
C THR A 167 10.84 -5.75 -1.48
N ILE A 168 9.92 -6.64 -1.14
CA ILE A 168 8.90 -6.44 -0.12
C ILE A 168 9.35 -7.13 1.18
N ARG A 169 9.33 -6.38 2.28
CA ARG A 169 9.63 -6.88 3.63
C ARG A 169 8.70 -6.28 4.67
N SER A 170 8.61 -6.93 5.82
CA SER A 170 7.90 -6.43 6.98
C SER A 170 8.84 -5.79 8.00
N GLY A 171 8.42 -4.65 8.53
CA GLY A 171 9.11 -3.92 9.58
C GLY A 171 8.58 -4.24 10.97
N GLN A 172 9.22 -3.68 11.98
CA GLN A 172 8.77 -3.77 13.36
C GLN A 172 8.95 -2.44 14.09
N GLY A 173 8.21 -2.29 15.20
CA GLY A 173 8.17 -1.08 15.99
C GLY A 173 6.86 -0.33 15.81
N LYS A 174 6.76 0.84 16.43
CA LYS A 174 5.61 1.72 16.34
C LYS A 174 6.00 2.96 15.53
N PRO A 175 5.34 3.25 14.38
CA PRO A 175 5.66 4.44 13.61
C PRO A 175 5.26 5.71 14.36
N LEU A 176 5.95 6.81 14.05
CA LEU A 176 5.52 8.15 14.41
C LEU A 176 4.50 8.64 13.37
N LEU A 177 3.44 9.26 13.87
CA LEU A 177 2.37 9.81 13.06
C LEU A 177 2.43 11.34 13.05
N ALA A 178 2.06 11.94 11.93
CA ALA A 178 1.82 13.36 11.79
C ALA A 178 0.46 13.74 12.41
N THR A 179 0.13 15.03 12.38
CA THR A 179 -1.11 15.56 12.98
C THR A 179 -2.38 15.12 12.25
N ASP A 180 -2.25 14.62 11.02
CA ASP A 180 -3.32 14.08 10.19
C ASP A 180 -3.53 12.56 10.38
N GLY A 181 -2.69 11.91 11.20
CA GLY A 181 -2.75 10.48 11.47
C GLY A 181 -1.94 9.61 10.50
N LEU A 182 -1.29 10.21 9.49
CA LEU A 182 -0.44 9.50 8.54
C LEU A 182 0.99 9.33 9.07
N LEU A 183 1.75 8.40 8.50
CA LEU A 183 3.13 8.17 8.91
C LEU A 183 4.00 9.38 8.55
N LEU A 184 4.86 9.81 9.47
CA LEU A 184 5.87 10.82 9.16
C LEU A 184 6.89 10.24 8.15
N PRO A 185 7.24 10.96 7.07
CA PRO A 185 8.28 10.52 6.15
C PRO A 185 9.68 10.59 6.81
N GLY A 186 10.62 9.84 6.23
CA GLY A 186 12.03 9.85 6.62
C GLY A 186 12.35 9.12 7.93
N GLN A 187 11.43 8.29 8.42
CA GLN A 187 11.66 7.48 9.62
C GLN A 187 12.60 6.30 9.35
N THR A 188 13.35 5.90 10.37
CA THR A 188 14.17 4.68 10.34
C THR A 188 13.42 3.54 11.01
N PHE A 189 13.34 2.39 10.34
CA PHE A 189 12.67 1.19 10.84
C PHE A 189 13.63 0.01 10.95
N HIS A 190 13.31 -0.91 11.85
CA HIS A 190 13.95 -2.22 11.89
C HIS A 190 13.17 -3.20 11.03
N LEU A 191 13.88 -4.05 10.30
CA LEU A 191 13.28 -5.25 9.73
C LEU A 191 12.84 -6.19 10.85
N ARG A 192 11.78 -6.94 10.58
CA ARG A 192 11.44 -8.06 11.43
C ARG A 192 12.36 -9.25 11.12
N PRO A 193 12.96 -9.93 12.11
CA PRO A 193 13.91 -11.01 11.87
C PRO A 193 13.35 -12.21 11.09
N ASP A 194 12.04 -12.43 11.18
CA ASP A 194 11.31 -13.52 10.53
C ASP A 194 10.57 -13.04 9.27
N SER A 195 10.79 -11.81 8.82
CA SER A 195 10.18 -11.34 7.57
C SER A 195 10.81 -12.09 6.40
N PRO A 196 10.01 -12.81 5.58
CA PRO A 196 10.50 -13.28 4.30
C PRO A 196 10.90 -12.08 3.43
N GLU A 197 11.86 -12.31 2.55
CA GLU A 197 12.24 -11.39 1.50
C GLU A 197 11.53 -11.78 0.22
N SER A 198 10.55 -10.96 -0.18
CA SER A 198 9.74 -11.19 -1.37
C SER A 198 10.25 -10.29 -2.48
N VAL A 199 11.02 -10.87 -3.42
CA VAL A 199 11.64 -10.13 -4.53
C VAL A 199 10.80 -10.29 -5.79
N ALA A 200 10.41 -9.17 -6.39
CA ALA A 200 9.70 -9.15 -7.66
C ALA A 200 10.54 -9.71 -8.80
N GLN A 201 9.92 -10.54 -9.65
CA GLN A 201 10.61 -11.11 -10.80
C GLN A 201 11.02 -10.05 -11.82
N THR A 202 10.20 -9.01 -11.97
CA THR A 202 10.48 -7.86 -12.82
C THR A 202 10.12 -6.56 -12.12
N GLY A 203 10.83 -5.50 -12.45
CA GLY A 203 10.55 -4.14 -12.00
C GLY A 203 11.09 -3.13 -12.99
N ARG A 204 10.37 -2.03 -13.22
CA ARG A 204 10.79 -0.91 -14.05
C ARG A 204 10.09 0.38 -13.64
N ILE A 205 10.65 1.51 -14.05
CA ILE A 205 10.05 2.84 -13.90
C ILE A 205 9.80 3.38 -15.31
N GLU A 206 8.57 3.81 -15.58
CA GLU A 206 8.23 4.45 -16.85
C GLU A 206 7.43 5.73 -16.56
N HIS A 207 7.88 6.87 -17.07
CA HIS A 207 7.29 8.19 -16.80
C HIS A 207 7.02 8.45 -15.31
N GLY A 208 7.99 8.12 -14.45
CA GLY A 208 7.91 8.27 -12.99
C GLY A 208 6.98 7.29 -12.29
N VAL A 209 6.50 6.25 -12.98
CA VAL A 209 5.63 5.20 -12.41
C VAL A 209 6.41 3.91 -12.26
N LEU A 210 6.61 3.49 -11.01
CA LEU A 210 7.14 2.16 -10.68
C LEU A 210 6.09 1.11 -11.00
N THR A 211 6.50 0.06 -11.72
CA THR A 211 5.74 -1.19 -11.85
C THR A 211 6.61 -2.38 -11.49
N ALA A 212 6.08 -3.34 -10.74
CA ALA A 212 6.82 -4.54 -10.36
C ALA A 212 5.90 -5.75 -10.15
N GLY A 213 6.44 -6.94 -10.39
CA GLY A 213 5.76 -8.21 -10.19
C GLY A 213 6.18 -9.26 -11.24
N PRO A 214 5.59 -10.46 -11.19
CA PRO A 214 4.82 -10.98 -10.06
C PRO A 214 5.75 -11.26 -8.86
N VAL A 215 5.19 -11.27 -7.65
CA VAL A 215 5.87 -11.72 -6.42
C VAL A 215 4.88 -12.33 -5.43
N ASP A 216 5.24 -13.43 -4.78
CA ASP A 216 4.46 -13.95 -3.66
C ASP A 216 4.92 -13.28 -2.36
N SER A 217 3.97 -12.93 -1.51
CA SER A 217 4.26 -12.23 -0.26
C SER A 217 3.32 -12.67 0.87
N THR A 218 3.53 -12.11 2.05
CA THR A 218 2.70 -12.37 3.22
C THR A 218 2.38 -11.04 3.89
N LEU A 219 1.10 -10.69 3.90
CA LEU A 219 0.61 -9.53 4.61
C LEU A 219 0.36 -9.91 6.06
N ARG A 220 1.01 -9.24 7.00
CA ARG A 220 0.70 -9.42 8.42
C ARG A 220 -0.36 -8.44 8.85
N VAL A 221 -1.54 -8.93 9.21
CA VAL A 221 -2.66 -8.10 9.64
C VAL A 221 -2.97 -8.36 11.11
N ARG A 222 -3.32 -7.31 11.86
CA ARG A 222 -3.75 -7.44 13.26
C ARG A 222 -5.25 -7.30 13.34
N VAL A 223 -5.94 -8.34 13.80
CA VAL A 223 -7.40 -8.32 13.99
C VAL A 223 -7.71 -8.67 15.44
N LEU A 224 -8.39 -7.76 16.14
CA LEU A 224 -8.75 -7.91 17.56
C LEU A 224 -7.56 -8.23 18.48
N GLY A 225 -6.38 -7.67 18.17
CA GLY A 225 -5.14 -7.87 18.94
C GLY A 225 -4.40 -9.18 18.65
N LEU A 226 -4.84 -9.96 17.67
CA LEU A 226 -4.15 -11.15 17.17
C LEU A 226 -3.48 -10.83 15.84
N ASP A 227 -2.24 -11.28 15.67
CA ASP A 227 -1.49 -11.16 14.41
C ASP A 227 -1.79 -12.37 13.53
N TYR A 228 -2.13 -12.12 12.26
CA TYR A 228 -2.35 -13.12 11.22
C TYR A 228 -1.37 -12.91 10.10
N GLU A 229 -0.87 -14.01 9.57
CA GLU A 229 -0.12 -14.04 8.32
C GLU A 229 -1.10 -14.39 7.21
N LEU A 230 -1.32 -13.47 6.28
CA LEU A 230 -2.17 -13.66 5.11
C LEU A 230 -1.25 -13.82 3.89
N PRO A 231 -1.05 -15.06 3.40
CA PRO A 231 -0.40 -15.28 2.13
C PRO A 231 -1.13 -14.55 1.01
N VAL A 232 -0.37 -13.86 0.16
CA VAL A 232 -0.88 -13.20 -1.04
C VAL A 232 -0.01 -13.63 -2.22
N TYR A 233 -0.66 -13.98 -3.31
CA TYR A 233 -0.03 -14.66 -4.44
C TYR A 233 -0.08 -13.79 -5.69
N GLY A 234 0.94 -13.91 -6.53
CA GLY A 234 0.99 -13.22 -7.82
C GLY A 234 0.89 -11.70 -7.66
N VAL A 235 1.52 -11.12 -6.64
CA VAL A 235 1.40 -9.69 -6.36
C VAL A 235 2.01 -8.87 -7.49
N TYR A 236 1.23 -7.91 -7.99
CA TYR A 236 1.70 -6.84 -8.86
C TYR A 236 1.50 -5.48 -8.18
N ILE A 237 2.46 -4.59 -8.39
CA ILE A 237 2.51 -3.27 -7.79
C ILE A 237 2.65 -2.23 -8.90
N ARG A 238 1.93 -1.13 -8.75
CA ARG A 238 2.09 0.10 -9.53
C ARG A 238 2.02 1.27 -8.57
N GLY A 239 2.94 2.23 -8.67
CA GLY A 239 2.88 3.45 -7.86
C GLY A 239 3.69 4.57 -8.48
N ARG A 240 3.19 5.79 -8.39
CA ARG A 240 3.88 6.98 -8.91
C ARG A 240 4.92 7.44 -7.89
N LEU A 241 6.17 7.56 -8.32
CA LEU A 241 7.25 8.09 -7.49
C LEU A 241 6.96 9.56 -7.16
N THR A 242 7.21 9.92 -5.90
CA THR A 242 7.11 11.32 -5.46
C THR A 242 8.51 11.94 -5.33
N GLU A 243 8.55 13.27 -5.41
CA GLU A 243 9.78 14.06 -5.22
C GLU A 243 10.39 13.81 -3.83
N ASP A 244 9.53 13.63 -2.82
CA ASP A 244 9.92 13.39 -1.42
C ASP A 244 10.38 11.94 -1.13
N GLY A 245 10.49 11.11 -2.17
CA GLY A 245 10.99 9.74 -2.07
C GLY A 245 9.95 8.68 -1.72
N GLY A 246 8.66 9.02 -1.73
CA GLY A 246 7.55 8.10 -1.49
C GLY A 246 6.91 7.55 -2.78
N LEU A 247 5.75 6.91 -2.60
CA LEU A 247 4.85 6.48 -3.66
C LEU A 247 3.43 7.04 -3.43
N ALA A 248 2.82 7.54 -4.50
CA ALA A 248 1.45 8.01 -4.52
C ALA A 248 0.64 7.27 -5.60
N ASP A 249 -0.69 7.35 -5.51
CA ASP A 249 -1.62 6.70 -6.45
C ASP A 249 -1.31 5.21 -6.66
N GLY A 250 -0.91 4.54 -5.58
CA GLY A 250 -0.45 3.17 -5.59
C GLY A 250 -1.60 2.18 -5.75
N VAL A 251 -1.36 1.12 -6.51
CA VAL A 251 -2.25 -0.04 -6.61
C VAL A 251 -1.42 -1.30 -6.44
N LEU A 252 -1.87 -2.18 -5.55
CA LEU A 252 -1.35 -3.53 -5.35
C LEU A 252 -2.46 -4.52 -5.69
N GLY A 253 -2.26 -5.38 -6.69
CA GLY A 253 -3.18 -6.48 -7.00
C GLY A 253 -2.59 -7.82 -6.57
N ALA A 254 -3.42 -8.71 -6.05
CA ALA A 254 -3.01 -10.05 -5.63
C ALA A 254 -4.18 -11.03 -5.59
N GLY A 255 -3.86 -12.32 -5.70
CA GLY A 255 -4.76 -13.41 -5.37
C GLY A 255 -4.66 -13.79 -3.90
N ILE A 256 -5.79 -14.03 -3.26
CA ILE A 256 -5.89 -14.46 -1.86
C ILE A 256 -6.68 -15.76 -1.79
N ALA A 257 -6.14 -16.79 -1.12
CA ALA A 257 -6.87 -18.05 -0.98
C ALA A 257 -8.15 -17.85 -0.14
N VAL A 258 -9.26 -18.43 -0.60
CA VAL A 258 -10.54 -18.38 0.12
C VAL A 258 -10.39 -18.97 1.53
N GLU A 259 -9.65 -20.06 1.68
CA GLU A 259 -9.41 -20.71 2.98
C GLU A 259 -8.70 -19.79 3.99
N ASP A 260 -7.75 -18.96 3.54
CA ASP A 260 -7.04 -18.01 4.40
C ASP A 260 -7.99 -16.90 4.88
N LEU A 261 -8.86 -16.40 4.00
CA LEU A 261 -9.90 -15.42 4.36
C LEU A 261 -10.90 -15.99 5.37
N LEU A 262 -11.32 -17.24 5.19
CA LEU A 262 -12.22 -17.92 6.13
C LEU A 262 -11.55 -18.16 7.48
N THR A 263 -10.26 -18.50 7.51
CA THR A 263 -9.49 -18.67 8.75
C THR A 263 -9.46 -17.38 9.59
N ILE A 264 -9.22 -16.23 8.95
CA ILE A 264 -9.31 -14.92 9.60
C ILE A 264 -10.75 -14.66 10.07
N GLY A 265 -11.74 -14.97 9.23
CA GLY A 265 -13.16 -14.85 9.53
C GLY A 265 -13.60 -15.60 10.77
N HIS A 266 -13.19 -16.87 10.93
CA HIS A 266 -13.47 -17.71 12.10
C HIS A 266 -13.10 -17.03 13.40
N THR A 267 -11.91 -16.44 13.44
CA THR A 267 -11.41 -15.82 14.65
C THR A 267 -12.02 -14.43 14.89
N ALA A 268 -12.19 -13.64 13.82
CA ALA A 268 -12.79 -12.31 13.91
C ALA A 268 -14.28 -12.35 14.30
N ALA A 269 -15.03 -13.32 13.76
CA ALA A 269 -16.46 -13.49 14.03
C ALA A 269 -16.76 -14.16 15.38
N GLN A 270 -15.74 -14.54 16.17
CA GLN A 270 -15.88 -15.28 17.43
C GLN A 270 -16.79 -16.51 17.30
N ASP A 271 -16.65 -17.24 16.20
CA ASP A 271 -17.50 -18.39 15.85
C ASP A 271 -19.01 -18.09 15.69
N ASP A 272 -19.39 -16.84 15.35
CA ASP A 272 -20.77 -16.56 14.93
C ASP A 272 -21.09 -17.28 13.61
N ALA A 273 -21.79 -18.40 13.73
CA ALA A 273 -22.15 -19.27 12.61
C ALA A 273 -22.92 -18.56 11.49
N GLY A 274 -23.64 -17.47 11.78
CA GLY A 274 -24.35 -16.69 10.77
C GLY A 274 -23.41 -15.85 9.91
N VAL A 275 -22.46 -15.17 10.55
CA VAL A 275 -21.41 -14.40 9.87
C VAL A 275 -20.52 -15.31 9.06
N LEU A 276 -20.06 -16.42 9.63
CA LEU A 276 -19.17 -17.37 8.96
C LEU A 276 -19.80 -18.00 7.72
N LYS A 277 -21.07 -18.42 7.83
CA LYS A 277 -21.80 -18.91 6.67
C LYS A 277 -21.97 -17.86 5.58
N SER A 278 -22.09 -16.58 5.97
CA SER A 278 -22.20 -15.48 5.01
C SER A 278 -20.85 -15.23 4.32
N MET A 279 -19.74 -15.31 5.05
CA MET A 279 -18.38 -15.21 4.48
C MET A 279 -18.06 -16.37 3.55
N GLU A 280 -18.39 -17.59 3.94
CA GLU A 280 -18.22 -18.80 3.12
C GLU A 280 -18.97 -18.66 1.79
N LEU A 281 -20.24 -18.26 1.83
CA LEU A 281 -21.02 -18.01 0.62
C LEU A 281 -20.45 -16.87 -0.22
N LEU A 282 -20.01 -15.78 0.40
CA LEU A 282 -19.51 -14.60 -0.29
C LEU A 282 -18.19 -14.86 -1.02
N PHE A 283 -17.23 -15.50 -0.34
CA PHE A 283 -15.89 -15.71 -0.91
C PHE A 283 -15.80 -16.93 -1.81
N SER A 284 -16.60 -17.97 -1.57
CA SER A 284 -16.62 -19.13 -2.50
C SER A 284 -17.26 -18.77 -3.84
N ASP A 285 -18.25 -17.87 -3.84
CA ASP A 285 -18.88 -17.36 -5.07
C ASP A 285 -18.01 -16.34 -5.80
N ALA A 286 -17.06 -15.72 -5.09
CA ALA A 286 -16.19 -14.68 -5.64
C ALA A 286 -14.81 -15.18 -6.05
N ALA A 287 -14.53 -16.48 -5.92
CA ALA A 287 -13.26 -17.05 -6.32
C ALA A 287 -13.18 -17.09 -7.85
N ASP A 288 -12.16 -16.42 -8.39
CA ASP A 288 -12.04 -16.12 -9.81
C ASP A 288 -10.64 -16.39 -10.38
N LEU A 289 -9.68 -16.75 -9.54
CA LEU A 289 -8.30 -16.97 -9.98
C LEU A 289 -7.90 -18.45 -9.93
N TRP A 290 -7.12 -18.82 -10.95
CA TRP A 290 -6.32 -20.05 -11.07
C TRP A 290 -7.10 -21.33 -10.70
N PRO A 291 -7.96 -21.83 -11.61
CA PRO A 291 -8.73 -23.04 -11.36
C PRO A 291 -7.81 -24.22 -11.00
N GLY A 292 -8.22 -24.95 -9.97
CA GLY A 292 -7.56 -26.16 -9.50
C GLY A 292 -7.71 -27.33 -10.48
N ALA A 293 -7.11 -28.47 -10.12
CA ALA A 293 -7.26 -29.70 -10.91
C ALA A 293 -8.70 -30.25 -10.94
N ASP A 294 -9.54 -29.80 -10.01
CA ASP A 294 -10.98 -30.04 -9.96
C ASP A 294 -11.79 -29.10 -10.86
N GLY A 295 -11.15 -28.07 -11.42
CA GLY A 295 -11.80 -27.03 -12.23
C GLY A 295 -12.47 -25.94 -11.40
N GLU A 296 -12.32 -25.97 -10.07
CA GLU A 296 -12.88 -24.97 -9.16
C GLU A 296 -11.83 -23.92 -8.82
N CYS A 297 -12.27 -22.69 -8.58
CA CYS A 297 -11.38 -21.59 -8.24
C CYS A 297 -11.33 -21.40 -6.73
N HIS A 298 -10.12 -21.24 -6.22
CA HIS A 298 -9.84 -21.23 -4.77
C HIS A 298 -9.20 -19.93 -4.30
N TYR A 299 -9.03 -18.98 -5.22
CA TYR A 299 -8.41 -17.69 -4.99
C TYR A 299 -9.36 -16.58 -5.43
N VAL A 300 -9.45 -15.54 -4.62
CA VAL A 300 -10.19 -14.31 -4.93
C VAL A 300 -9.17 -13.23 -5.29
N SER A 301 -9.37 -12.57 -6.42
CA SER A 301 -8.60 -11.39 -6.80
C SER A 301 -9.01 -10.16 -6.00
N ALA A 302 -8.01 -9.42 -5.54
CA ALA A 302 -8.21 -8.18 -4.83
C ALA A 302 -7.18 -7.15 -5.27
N ALA A 303 -7.61 -5.90 -5.42
CA ALA A 303 -6.71 -4.77 -5.51
C ALA A 303 -6.86 -3.85 -4.29
N LEU A 304 -5.72 -3.37 -3.80
CA LEU A 304 -5.61 -2.38 -2.74
C LEU A 304 -5.03 -1.09 -3.30
N ALA A 305 -5.70 0.02 -3.04
CA ALA A 305 -5.11 1.35 -3.23
C ALA A 305 -4.19 1.65 -2.04
N PHE A 306 -3.03 2.27 -2.30
CA PHE A 306 -2.08 2.62 -1.26
C PHE A 306 -1.34 3.92 -1.54
N SER A 307 -0.79 4.50 -0.48
CA SER A 307 0.32 5.44 -0.54
C SER A 307 1.46 4.94 0.34
N ALA A 308 2.65 5.45 0.10
CA ALA A 308 3.82 5.13 0.89
C ALA A 308 4.73 6.35 1.05
N VAL A 309 5.34 6.47 2.23
CA VAL A 309 6.28 7.55 2.55
C VAL A 309 7.71 7.02 2.54
N SER A 310 8.68 7.91 2.31
CA SER A 310 10.09 7.56 2.36
C SER A 310 10.48 7.07 3.76
N ALA A 311 11.38 6.09 3.80
CA ALA A 311 11.86 5.45 5.02
C ALA A 311 13.33 5.05 4.87
N TYR A 312 13.95 4.65 5.98
CA TYR A 312 15.31 4.11 6.03
C TYR A 312 15.35 2.83 6.84
N LEU A 313 16.23 1.90 6.48
CA LEU A 313 16.49 0.72 7.31
C LEU A 313 17.56 1.03 8.33
N PHE A 314 17.37 0.54 9.56
CA PHE A 314 18.45 0.39 10.51
C PHE A 314 19.16 -0.93 10.22
N ASP A 315 20.37 -0.86 9.67
CA ASP A 315 21.23 -2.04 9.54
C ASP A 315 21.88 -2.34 10.88
N ASP A 316 21.50 -3.48 11.49
CA ASP A 316 22.21 -4.03 12.64
C ASP A 316 23.62 -4.52 12.25
N GLU A 317 23.94 -4.61 10.95
CA GLU A 317 25.28 -4.87 10.43
C GLU A 317 26.06 -3.57 10.24
N SER A 318 26.57 -3.04 11.35
CA SER A 318 27.78 -2.20 11.37
C SER A 318 28.91 -2.99 12.06
N PRO A 319 30.15 -2.95 11.53
CA PRO A 319 31.14 -4.04 11.51
C PRO A 319 31.60 -4.61 12.85
#